data_AF-A0A532CV09-F1
#
_entry.id   AF-A0A532CV09-F1
#
_cell.length_a   1.000
_cell.length_b   1.000
_cell.length_c   1.000
_cell.angle_alpha   90.00
_cell.angle_beta   90.00
_cell.angle_gamma   90.00
#
_symmetry.space_group_name_H-M   'P 1'
#
loop_
_entity.id
_entity.type
_entity.pdbx_description
1 polymer ?
#
loop_
_entity_poly.entity_id
_entity_poly.type
_entity_poly.pdbx_seq_one_letter_code
_entity_poly.pdbx_strand_id
1 'polypeptide(L)'
;MAKKKQGSATRTSPLFAYCTDLELTLIELLGPKGRWNGLAGAFQNHQQVRRAILDATQAIRKRLMNLITADDRLRLTTDIHLDQIERLAKDLKADGQGLLPLLGNFIHLTALLLGYDWLAGKPNREVIYYQNREQQIIDDEQRHPNSNFLMGKIEHDTRVTFIKDLHSKGMRISQIARVLNQTETFVKNVLVRQGIIARQKNVKRT
;
A
#
# COMPACT_ATOMS: atom_id res chain seq x y z
N MET A 1 71.27 -1.89 3.08
CA MET A 1 70.10 -2.06 3.97
C MET A 1 68.83 -1.80 3.18
N ALA A 2 68.08 -2.86 2.86
CA ALA A 2 66.91 -2.81 2.01
C ALA A 2 65.67 -2.27 2.76
N LYS A 3 65.07 -1.19 2.26
CA LYS A 3 63.77 -0.70 2.74
C LYS A 3 62.67 -1.67 2.27
N LYS A 4 62.10 -2.41 3.23
CA LYS A 4 60.90 -3.23 3.05
C LYS A 4 59.72 -2.31 2.72
N LYS A 5 59.26 -2.30 1.47
CA LYS A 5 57.94 -1.76 1.09
C LYS A 5 56.88 -2.70 1.69
N GLN A 6 56.25 -2.29 2.77
CA GLN A 6 54.99 -2.88 3.21
C GLN A 6 53.91 -2.44 2.22
N GLY A 7 53.54 -3.33 1.31
CA GLY A 7 52.34 -3.17 0.50
C GLY A 7 51.12 -3.28 1.40
N SER A 8 50.42 -2.18 1.62
CA SER A 8 49.08 -2.20 2.22
C SER A 8 48.12 -2.82 1.19
N ALA A 9 47.92 -4.13 1.28
CA ALA A 9 46.81 -4.79 0.60
C ALA A 9 45.52 -4.25 1.23
N THR A 10 44.92 -3.23 0.60
CA THR A 10 43.54 -2.84 0.87
C THR A 10 42.66 -4.05 0.58
N ARG A 11 42.31 -4.80 1.64
CA ARG A 11 41.24 -5.80 1.58
C ARG A 11 39.95 -5.06 1.28
N THR A 12 39.64 -4.87 0.00
CA THR A 12 38.31 -4.44 -0.43
C THR A 12 37.36 -5.57 -0.06
N SER A 13 36.59 -5.38 1.01
CA SER A 13 35.50 -6.28 1.38
C SER A 13 34.60 -6.52 0.16
N PRO A 14 34.10 -7.75 -0.04
CA PRO A 14 33.18 -8.02 -1.13
C PRO A 14 31.92 -7.16 -0.94
N LEU A 15 31.52 -6.49 -2.02
CA LEU A 15 30.41 -5.54 -2.01
C LEU A 15 29.06 -6.19 -1.67
N PHE A 16 28.90 -7.44 -2.09
CA PHE A 16 27.81 -8.32 -1.70
C PHE A 16 28.34 -9.34 -0.70
N ALA A 17 27.66 -9.43 0.44
CA ALA A 17 28.14 -10.19 1.60
C ALA A 17 26.99 -10.92 2.28
N TYR A 18 27.37 -11.84 3.17
CA TYR A 18 26.44 -12.42 4.12
C TYR A 18 25.77 -11.30 4.93
N CYS A 19 24.43 -11.26 4.96
CA CYS A 19 23.71 -10.16 5.59
C CYS A 19 22.46 -10.68 6.34
N THR A 20 22.61 -10.91 7.65
CA THR A 20 21.50 -11.32 8.52
C THR A 20 20.43 -10.23 8.61
N ASP A 21 20.83 -8.95 8.64
CA ASP A 21 19.88 -7.84 8.81
C ASP A 21 18.89 -7.76 7.65
N LEU A 22 19.37 -7.99 6.42
CA LEU A 22 18.49 -8.04 5.25
C LEU A 22 17.53 -9.24 5.31
N GLU A 23 17.98 -10.40 5.79
CA GLU A 23 17.12 -11.56 6.01
C GLU A 23 16.03 -11.26 7.04
N LEU A 24 16.39 -10.72 8.20
CA LEU A 24 15.45 -10.38 9.26
C LEU A 24 14.42 -9.35 8.76
N THR A 25 14.86 -8.33 8.02
CA THR A 25 13.98 -7.34 7.41
C THR A 25 12.98 -7.98 6.45
N LEU A 26 13.43 -8.93 5.61
CA LEU A 26 12.54 -9.63 4.68
C LEU A 26 11.56 -10.55 5.43
N ILE A 27 11.97 -11.16 6.54
CA ILE A 27 11.10 -11.95 7.41
C ILE A 27 10.01 -11.06 8.03
N GLU A 28 10.35 -9.86 8.47
CA GLU A 28 9.37 -8.90 9.00
C GLU A 28 8.37 -8.46 7.92
N LEU A 29 8.84 -8.17 6.72
CA LEU A 29 8.01 -7.70 5.61
C LEU A 29 7.13 -8.79 4.99
N LEU A 30 7.64 -10.02 4.87
CA LEU A 30 7.04 -11.10 4.07
C LEU A 30 6.57 -12.28 4.93
N GLY A 31 6.92 -12.29 6.22
CA GLY A 31 6.60 -13.32 7.18
C GLY A 31 7.66 -14.43 7.30
N PRO A 32 7.67 -15.17 8.42
CA PRO A 32 8.68 -16.20 8.72
C PRO A 32 8.57 -17.46 7.86
N LYS A 33 7.41 -17.67 7.21
CA LYS A 33 7.19 -18.72 6.20
C LYS A 33 7.60 -18.29 4.80
N GLY A 34 8.12 -17.06 4.65
CA GLY A 34 8.59 -16.53 3.38
C GLY A 34 9.88 -17.20 2.89
N ARG A 35 10.18 -16.99 1.60
CA ARG A 35 11.33 -17.64 0.93
C ARG A 35 12.70 -17.24 1.45
N TRP A 36 12.80 -16.19 2.25
CA TRP A 36 14.07 -15.57 2.66
C TRP A 36 14.60 -16.07 4.00
N ASN A 37 13.84 -16.90 4.72
CA ASN A 37 14.27 -17.45 6.00
C ASN A 37 15.39 -18.49 5.81
N GLY A 38 16.53 -18.28 6.48
CA GLY A 38 17.73 -19.13 6.38
C GLY A 38 18.59 -18.84 5.15
N LEU A 39 18.38 -17.71 4.46
CA LEU A 39 19.08 -17.33 3.23
C LEU A 39 20.02 -16.12 3.38
N ALA A 40 20.45 -15.76 4.59
CA ALA A 40 21.44 -14.68 4.80
C ALA A 40 22.71 -14.81 3.93
N GLY A 41 23.15 -16.04 3.62
CA GLY A 41 24.29 -16.30 2.73
C GLY A 41 24.00 -16.06 1.24
N ALA A 42 22.74 -16.10 0.82
CA ALA A 42 22.34 -15.90 -0.58
C ALA A 42 22.63 -14.47 -1.06
N PHE A 43 22.72 -13.50 -0.13
CA PHE A 43 22.99 -12.09 -0.45
C PHE A 43 24.42 -11.80 -0.88
N GLN A 44 25.32 -12.79 -0.88
CA GLN A 44 26.59 -12.72 -1.58
C GLN A 44 26.41 -12.63 -3.11
N ASN A 45 25.25 -13.02 -3.63
CA ASN A 45 24.91 -12.92 -5.04
C ASN A 45 24.01 -11.70 -5.31
N HIS A 46 24.49 -10.77 -6.15
CA HIS A 46 23.75 -9.57 -6.56
C HIS A 46 22.34 -9.87 -7.14
N GLN A 47 22.14 -11.01 -7.82
CA GLN A 47 20.83 -11.39 -8.35
C GLN A 47 19.83 -11.69 -7.23
N GLN A 48 20.30 -12.28 -6.13
CA GLN A 48 19.47 -12.55 -4.95
C GLN A 48 19.16 -11.25 -4.22
N VAL A 49 20.14 -10.36 -4.08
CA VAL A 49 19.91 -9.02 -3.52
C VAL A 49 18.90 -8.22 -4.35
N ARG A 50 19.02 -8.25 -5.68
CA ARG A 50 18.01 -7.67 -6.58
C ARG A 50 16.62 -8.23 -6.31
N ARG A 51 16.47 -9.55 -6.22
CA ARG A 51 15.17 -10.20 -5.94
C ARG A 51 14.63 -9.83 -4.57
N ALA A 52 15.48 -9.78 -3.55
CA ALA A 52 15.12 -9.37 -2.19
C ALA A 52 14.57 -7.95 -2.16
N ILE A 53 15.28 -7.01 -2.78
CA ILE A 53 14.85 -5.61 -2.86
C ILE A 53 13.51 -5.49 -3.60
N LEU A 54 13.32 -6.22 -4.69
CA LEU A 54 12.06 -6.20 -5.44
C LEU A 54 10.89 -6.71 -4.60
N ASP A 55 11.05 -7.82 -3.89
CA ASP A 55 10.00 -8.34 -3.00
C ASP A 55 9.69 -7.35 -1.88
N ALA A 56 10.73 -6.80 -1.23
CA ALA A 56 10.56 -5.81 -0.17
C ALA A 56 9.80 -4.58 -0.67
N THR A 57 10.18 -4.07 -1.86
CA THR A 57 9.52 -2.91 -2.49
C THR A 57 8.05 -3.19 -2.78
N GLN A 58 7.72 -4.39 -3.27
CA GLN A 58 6.32 -4.78 -3.51
C GLN A 58 5.51 -4.91 -2.22
N ALA A 59 6.09 -5.49 -1.17
CA ALA A 59 5.44 -5.59 0.14
C ALA A 59 5.17 -4.22 0.76
N ILE A 60 6.17 -3.33 0.73
CA ILE A 60 6.06 -1.95 1.19
C ILE A 60 4.98 -1.21 0.39
N ARG A 61 5.00 -1.29 -0.95
CA ARG A 61 3.99 -0.66 -1.82
C ARG A 61 2.58 -1.09 -1.42
N LYS A 62 2.35 -2.40 -1.32
CA LYS A 62 1.05 -2.96 -0.94
C LYS A 62 0.59 -2.43 0.41
N ARG A 63 1.50 -2.34 1.40
CA ARG A 63 1.16 -1.82 2.73
C ARG A 63 0.85 -0.33 2.70
N LEU A 64 1.68 0.47 2.03
CA LEU A 64 1.51 1.93 1.96
C LEU A 64 0.24 2.32 1.21
N MET A 65 -0.11 1.65 0.11
CA MET A 65 -1.36 1.91 -0.60
C MET A 65 -2.62 1.61 0.24
N ASN A 66 -2.49 0.71 1.23
CA ASN A 66 -3.57 0.41 2.16
C ASN A 66 -3.64 1.39 3.35
N LEU A 67 -2.50 1.97 3.77
CA LEU A 67 -2.42 2.86 4.92
C LEU A 67 -2.63 4.33 4.55
N ILE A 68 -2.12 4.75 3.40
CA ILE A 68 -2.16 6.12 2.90
C ILE A 68 -3.42 6.29 2.04
N THR A 69 -4.56 6.32 2.71
CA THR A 69 -5.87 6.40 2.03
C THR A 69 -6.39 7.83 1.91
N ALA A 70 -6.11 8.69 2.89
CA ALA A 70 -6.57 10.07 2.93
C ALA A 70 -5.62 11.07 2.24
N ASP A 71 -4.36 10.68 2.07
CA ASP A 71 -3.29 11.59 1.64
C ASP A 71 -2.81 11.27 0.22
N ASP A 72 -3.55 11.75 -0.77
CA ASP A 72 -3.26 11.49 -2.18
C ASP A 72 -1.88 12.00 -2.62
N ARG A 73 -1.40 13.12 -2.05
CA ARG A 73 -0.07 13.67 -2.37
C ARG A 73 1.03 12.76 -1.84
N LEU A 74 0.93 12.32 -0.59
CA LEU A 74 1.89 11.37 -0.02
C LEU A 74 1.84 10.04 -0.78
N ARG A 75 0.63 9.57 -1.13
CA ARG A 75 0.45 8.34 -1.90
C ARG A 75 1.14 8.42 -3.26
N LEU A 76 0.93 9.51 -4.00
CA LEU A 76 1.57 9.71 -5.30
C LEU A 76 3.10 9.79 -5.18
N THR A 77 3.61 10.60 -4.27
CA THR A 77 5.06 10.77 -4.11
C THR A 77 5.74 9.47 -3.67
N THR A 78 5.14 8.73 -2.73
CA THR A 78 5.68 7.43 -2.29
C THR A 78 5.66 6.40 -3.42
N ASP A 79 4.62 6.37 -4.26
CA ASP A 79 4.54 5.48 -5.42
C ASP A 79 5.65 5.76 -6.45
N ILE A 80 5.92 7.04 -6.74
CA ILE A 80 7.02 7.46 -7.63
C ILE A 80 8.38 6.98 -7.09
N HIS A 81 8.62 7.12 -5.80
CA HIS A 81 9.89 6.65 -5.21
C HIS A 81 10.00 5.13 -5.21
N LEU A 82 8.91 4.41 -4.96
CA LEU A 82 8.89 2.95 -5.07
C LEU A 82 9.17 2.48 -6.50
N ASP A 83 8.63 3.16 -7.51
CA ASP A 83 8.95 2.90 -8.92
C ASP A 83 10.44 3.12 -9.22
N GLN A 84 11.03 4.18 -8.67
CA GLN A 84 12.46 4.47 -8.83
C GLN A 84 13.32 3.38 -8.16
N ILE A 85 12.98 2.96 -6.94
CA ILE A 85 13.65 1.85 -6.24
C ILE A 85 13.56 0.56 -7.08
N GLU A 86 12.39 0.27 -7.63
CA GLU A 86 12.19 -0.94 -8.45
C GLU A 86 13.04 -0.93 -9.72
N ARG A 87 13.14 0.22 -10.40
CA ARG A 87 14.02 0.40 -11.57
C ARG A 87 15.49 0.23 -11.19
N LEU A 88 15.95 0.91 -10.14
CA LEU A 88 17.34 0.81 -9.67
C LEU A 88 17.69 -0.62 -9.23
N ALA A 89 16.76 -1.33 -8.59
CA ALA A 89 16.95 -2.73 -8.22
C ALA A 89 17.08 -3.64 -9.45
N LYS A 90 16.31 -3.38 -10.52
CA LYS A 90 16.40 -4.14 -11.78
C LYS A 90 17.74 -3.93 -12.49
N ASP A 91 18.31 -2.73 -12.37
CA ASP A 91 19.58 -2.37 -13.00
C ASP A 91 20.81 -2.70 -12.14
N LEU A 92 20.60 -3.29 -10.95
CA LEU A 92 21.67 -3.66 -10.03
C LEU A 92 22.61 -4.70 -10.66
N LYS A 93 23.89 -4.34 -10.74
CA LYS A 93 24.97 -5.17 -11.31
C LYS A 93 25.87 -5.76 -10.23
N ALA A 94 26.72 -6.71 -10.64
CA ALA A 94 27.67 -7.39 -9.76
C ALA A 94 28.78 -6.47 -9.20
N ASP A 95 29.10 -5.39 -9.91
CA ASP A 95 30.00 -4.33 -9.46
C ASP A 95 29.35 -3.38 -8.44
N GLY A 96 28.06 -3.63 -8.13
CA GLY A 96 27.18 -2.83 -7.27
C GLY A 96 27.02 -1.38 -7.70
N GLN A 97 27.26 -1.10 -8.99
CA GLN A 97 26.72 0.09 -9.63
C GLN A 97 25.21 0.14 -9.36
N GLY A 98 24.75 1.25 -8.77
CA GLY A 98 23.35 1.45 -8.40
C GLY A 98 23.03 1.27 -6.90
N LEU A 99 23.93 0.72 -6.08
CA LEU A 99 23.69 0.55 -4.64
C LEU A 99 23.50 1.87 -3.89
N LEU A 100 24.36 2.86 -4.13
CA LEU A 100 24.26 4.18 -3.48
C LEU A 100 22.95 4.90 -3.84
N PRO A 101 22.58 5.01 -5.14
CA PRO A 101 21.27 5.53 -5.53
C PRO A 101 20.09 4.79 -4.88
N LEU A 102 20.18 3.47 -4.77
CA LEU A 102 19.14 2.63 -4.18
C LEU A 102 18.99 2.90 -2.68
N LEU A 103 20.10 2.94 -1.94
CA LEU A 103 20.13 3.33 -0.53
C LEU A 103 19.58 4.75 -0.32
N GLY A 104 19.99 5.70 -1.16
CA GLY A 104 19.51 7.08 -1.12
C GLY A 104 18.00 7.18 -1.31
N ASN A 105 17.42 6.39 -2.22
CA ASN A 105 15.98 6.35 -2.43
C ASN A 105 15.22 5.71 -1.26
N PHE A 106 15.77 4.66 -0.63
CA PHE A 106 15.17 4.10 0.58
C PHE A 106 15.16 5.10 1.74
N ILE A 107 16.29 5.79 1.98
CA ILE A 107 16.37 6.82 3.03
C ILE A 107 15.40 7.98 2.75
N HIS A 108 15.31 8.42 1.50
CA HIS A 108 14.36 9.46 1.10
C HIS A 108 12.90 9.01 1.30
N LEU A 109 12.57 7.77 0.91
CA LEU A 109 11.25 7.21 1.17
C LEU A 109 10.93 7.20 2.67
N THR A 110 11.86 6.80 3.52
CA THR A 110 11.69 6.86 4.98
C THR A 110 11.46 8.30 5.47
N ALA A 111 12.22 9.27 4.98
CA ALA A 111 12.04 10.68 5.35
C ALA A 111 10.63 11.20 4.99
N LEU A 112 10.14 10.86 3.79
CA LEU A 112 8.79 11.23 3.35
C LEU A 112 7.70 10.61 4.24
N LEU A 113 7.85 9.33 4.59
CA LEU A 113 6.92 8.61 5.46
C LEU A 113 6.94 9.14 6.91
N LEU A 114 8.05 9.74 7.33
CA LEU A 114 8.16 10.40 8.63
C LEU A 114 7.72 11.88 8.59
N GLY A 115 7.25 12.38 7.44
CA GLY A 115 6.74 13.74 7.30
C GLY A 115 7.81 14.83 7.24
N TYR A 116 9.07 14.47 6.98
CA TYR A 116 10.15 15.44 6.80
C TYR A 116 9.93 16.26 5.52
N ASP A 117 10.13 17.56 5.64
CA ASP A 117 10.15 18.49 4.52
C ASP A 117 11.59 18.88 4.18
N TRP A 118 11.96 18.68 2.92
CA TRP A 118 13.27 18.99 2.35
C TRP A 118 13.66 20.47 2.50
N LEU A 119 12.69 21.39 2.60
CA LEU A 119 12.96 22.82 2.75
C LEU A 119 13.32 23.21 4.20
N ALA A 120 12.73 22.57 5.19
CA ALA A 120 12.88 22.95 6.60
C ALA A 120 13.81 22.02 7.40
N GLY A 121 14.10 20.82 6.88
CA GLY A 121 14.83 19.79 7.62
C GLY A 121 14.12 19.32 8.89
N LYS A 122 12.82 19.64 9.01
CA LYS A 122 11.97 19.33 10.16
C LYS A 122 10.73 18.56 9.70
N PRO A 123 10.13 17.74 10.57
CA PRO A 123 8.80 17.18 10.32
C PRO A 123 7.80 18.32 10.26
N ASN A 124 7.33 18.64 9.06
CA ASN A 124 6.33 19.71 8.83
C ASN A 124 4.95 19.13 8.51
N ARG A 125 4.84 17.80 8.43
CA ARG A 125 3.63 17.09 8.09
C ARG A 125 3.32 16.04 9.14
N GLU A 126 2.14 16.11 9.73
CA GLU A 126 1.58 14.99 10.47
C GLU A 126 1.11 13.94 9.46
N VAL A 127 1.82 12.83 9.37
CA VAL A 127 1.42 11.72 8.51
C VAL A 127 0.41 10.88 9.27
N ILE A 128 -0.85 10.94 8.81
CA ILE A 128 -1.93 10.18 9.42
C ILE A 128 -2.03 8.83 8.71
N TYR A 129 -1.75 7.76 9.44
CA TYR A 129 -1.88 6.38 8.97
C TYR A 129 -3.14 5.77 9.56
N TYR A 130 -4.10 5.41 8.72
CA TYR A 130 -5.25 4.62 9.14
C TYR A 130 -4.95 3.15 8.91
N GLN A 131 -5.07 2.29 9.93
CA GLN A 131 -4.75 0.87 9.77
C GLN A 131 -5.79 0.15 8.88
N ASN A 132 -7.01 0.68 8.84
CA ASN A 132 -8.08 0.23 7.97
C ASN A 132 -9.04 1.39 7.59
N ARG A 133 -9.84 1.17 6.55
CA ARG A 133 -10.83 2.14 6.04
C ARG A 133 -11.90 2.50 7.07
N GLU A 134 -12.21 1.59 7.99
CA GLU A 134 -13.19 1.82 9.06
C GLU A 134 -12.68 2.83 10.09
N GLN A 135 -11.41 2.74 10.49
CA GLN A 135 -10.76 3.73 11.36
C GLN A 135 -10.68 5.10 10.70
N GLN A 136 -10.42 5.16 9.39
CA GLN A 136 -10.47 6.41 8.63
C GLN A 136 -11.87 7.03 8.70
N ILE A 137 -12.92 6.24 8.47
CA ILE A 137 -14.31 6.73 8.52
C ILE A 137 -14.66 7.23 9.94
N ILE A 138 -14.26 6.51 10.98
CA ILE A 138 -14.52 6.89 12.37
C ILE A 138 -13.80 8.20 12.71
N ASP A 139 -12.55 8.37 12.30
CA ASP A 139 -11.77 9.58 12.55
C ASP A 139 -12.28 10.77 11.71
N ASP A 140 -12.68 10.55 10.46
CA ASP A 140 -13.33 11.56 9.61
C ASP A 140 -14.69 12.01 10.22
N GLU A 141 -15.47 11.09 10.77
CA GLU A 141 -16.71 11.37 11.50
C GLU A 141 -16.47 12.22 12.75
N GLN A 142 -15.37 11.96 13.48
CA GLN A 142 -14.98 12.72 14.68
C GLN A 142 -14.41 14.11 14.35
N ARG A 143 -13.65 14.25 13.26
CA ARG A 143 -13.04 15.53 12.84
C ARG A 143 -14.04 16.48 12.19
N HIS A 144 -15.07 15.94 11.55
CA HIS A 144 -16.07 16.73 10.85
C HIS A 144 -17.50 16.37 11.32
N PRO A 145 -17.82 16.62 12.61
CA PRO A 145 -19.10 16.21 13.19
C PRO A 145 -20.32 16.86 12.51
N ASN A 146 -20.10 18.00 11.83
CA ASN A 146 -21.12 18.76 11.11
C ASN A 146 -21.04 18.61 9.58
N SER A 147 -20.26 17.67 9.04
CA SER A 147 -20.20 17.48 7.59
C SER A 147 -21.51 16.88 7.07
N ASN A 148 -21.94 17.32 5.89
CA ASN A 148 -23.08 16.76 5.16
C ASN A 148 -22.92 15.26 4.83
N PHE A 149 -21.74 14.69 5.07
CA PHE A 149 -21.48 13.26 4.95
C PHE A 149 -22.28 12.43 5.95
N LEU A 150 -22.39 12.87 7.21
CA LEU A 150 -23.17 12.14 8.22
C LEU A 150 -24.66 12.14 7.88
N MET A 151 -25.19 13.29 7.46
CA MET A 151 -26.54 13.44 6.91
C MET A 151 -26.75 12.53 5.69
N GLY A 152 -25.82 12.53 4.74
CA GLY A 152 -25.89 11.70 3.53
C GLY A 152 -25.79 10.20 3.82
N LYS A 153 -25.00 9.80 4.81
CA LYS A 153 -24.88 8.41 5.28
C LYS A 153 -26.16 7.96 5.99
N ILE A 154 -26.68 8.76 6.91
CA ILE A 154 -27.96 8.48 7.59
C ILE A 154 -29.10 8.39 6.57
N GLU A 155 -29.16 9.32 5.62
CA GLU A 155 -30.17 9.30 4.56
C GLU A 155 -30.03 8.05 3.69
N HIS A 156 -28.81 7.69 3.28
CA HIS A 156 -28.55 6.47 2.51
C HIS A 156 -28.96 5.21 3.29
N ASP A 157 -28.58 5.09 4.54
CA ASP A 157 -28.87 3.91 5.37
C ASP A 157 -30.36 3.78 5.68
N THR A 158 -31.03 4.92 5.87
CA THR A 158 -32.50 5.00 6.00
C THR A 158 -33.17 4.53 4.71
N ARG A 159 -32.70 4.99 3.55
CA ARG A 159 -33.21 4.55 2.23
C ARG A 159 -32.98 3.05 2.01
N VAL A 160 -31.82 2.51 2.36
CA VAL A 160 -31.54 1.08 2.29
C VAL A 160 -32.51 0.29 3.16
N THR A 161 -32.79 0.78 4.37
CA THR A 161 -33.74 0.15 5.30
C THR A 161 -35.15 0.13 4.74
N PHE A 162 -35.62 1.24 4.17
CA PHE A 162 -36.92 1.30 3.50
C PHE A 162 -37.01 0.38 2.28
N ILE A 163 -35.94 0.29 1.46
CA ILE A 163 -35.92 -0.63 0.32
C ILE A 163 -36.10 -2.08 0.79
N LYS A 164 -35.43 -2.48 1.88
CA LYS A 164 -35.57 -3.83 2.45
C LYS A 164 -36.99 -4.09 2.94
N ASP A 165 -37.57 -3.16 3.69
CA ASP A 165 -38.91 -3.30 4.26
C ASP A 165 -40.01 -3.33 3.19
N LEU A 166 -39.91 -2.47 2.16
CA LEU A 166 -40.87 -2.49 1.06
C LEU A 166 -40.75 -3.77 0.22
N HIS A 167 -39.54 -4.28 0.03
CA HIS A 167 -39.33 -5.54 -0.66
C HIS A 167 -39.81 -6.75 0.16
N SER A 168 -39.61 -6.77 1.48
CA SER A 168 -40.12 -7.84 2.36
C SER A 168 -41.66 -7.86 2.41
N LYS A 169 -42.30 -6.70 2.23
CA LYS A 169 -43.76 -6.56 2.02
C LYS A 169 -44.24 -6.98 0.63
N GLY A 170 -43.37 -7.49 -0.22
CA GLY A 170 -43.71 -8.05 -1.54
C GLY A 170 -43.79 -7.01 -2.66
N MET A 171 -43.33 -5.77 -2.46
CA MET A 171 -43.31 -4.78 -3.54
C MET A 171 -42.24 -5.12 -4.58
N ARG A 172 -42.58 -4.92 -5.86
CA ARG A 172 -41.65 -5.11 -6.98
C ARG A 172 -40.64 -3.97 -7.04
N ILE A 173 -39.44 -4.23 -7.57
CA ILE A 173 -38.34 -3.25 -7.69
C ILE A 173 -38.81 -1.93 -8.34
N SER A 174 -39.63 -1.99 -9.39
CA SER A 174 -40.17 -0.81 -10.07
C SER A 174 -41.12 0.01 -9.20
N GLN A 175 -41.90 -0.64 -8.34
CA GLN A 175 -42.80 0.03 -7.40
C GLN A 175 -42.00 0.71 -6.29
N ILE A 176 -40.99 0.04 -5.74
CA ILE A 176 -40.09 0.60 -4.72
C ILE A 176 -39.35 1.82 -5.28
N ALA A 177 -38.83 1.72 -6.51
CA ALA A 177 -38.16 2.81 -7.20
C ALA A 177 -39.07 4.03 -7.33
N ARG A 178 -40.34 3.82 -7.70
CA ARG A 178 -41.33 4.89 -7.83
C ARG A 178 -41.69 5.52 -6.48
N VAL A 179 -41.89 4.72 -5.43
CA VAL A 179 -42.24 5.20 -4.08
C VAL A 179 -41.11 6.04 -3.46
N LEU A 180 -39.86 5.62 -3.65
CA LEU A 180 -38.70 6.30 -3.08
C LEU A 180 -38.09 7.36 -4.00
N ASN A 181 -38.71 7.59 -5.16
CA ASN A 181 -38.20 8.45 -6.23
C ASN A 181 -36.72 8.16 -6.58
N GLN A 182 -36.40 6.87 -6.73
CA GLN A 182 -35.07 6.38 -7.07
C GLN A 182 -35.08 5.63 -8.40
N THR A 183 -33.91 5.40 -8.97
CA THR A 183 -33.79 4.56 -10.17
C THR A 183 -33.96 3.07 -9.81
N GLU A 184 -34.56 2.29 -10.70
CA GLU A 184 -34.68 0.83 -10.51
C GLU A 184 -33.31 0.16 -10.38
N THR A 185 -32.31 0.68 -11.10
CA THR A 185 -30.91 0.24 -11.02
C THR A 185 -30.34 0.40 -9.62
N PHE A 186 -30.62 1.54 -8.95
CA PHE A 186 -30.20 1.77 -7.58
C PHE A 186 -30.84 0.77 -6.62
N VAL A 187 -32.17 0.61 -6.69
CA VAL A 187 -32.92 -0.34 -5.84
C VAL A 187 -32.42 -1.78 -6.04
N LYS A 188 -32.22 -2.20 -7.29
CA LYS A 188 -31.66 -3.51 -7.62
C LYS A 188 -30.25 -3.70 -7.03
N ASN A 189 -29.38 -2.70 -7.16
CA ASN A 189 -28.03 -2.76 -6.61
C ASN A 189 -28.02 -2.86 -5.08
N VAL A 190 -28.91 -2.14 -4.39
CA VAL A 190 -29.09 -2.24 -2.94
C VAL A 190 -29.51 -3.65 -2.55
N LEU A 191 -30.55 -4.20 -3.17
CA LEU A 191 -31.04 -5.55 -2.85
C LEU A 191 -30.00 -6.65 -3.15
N VAL A 192 -29.21 -6.50 -4.21
CA VAL A 192 -28.08 -7.41 -4.53
C VAL A 192 -26.98 -7.31 -3.47
N ARG A 193 -26.56 -6.09 -3.10
CA ARG A 193 -25.52 -5.87 -2.08
C ARG A 193 -25.92 -6.41 -0.71
N GLN A 194 -27.22 -6.38 -0.41
CA GLN A 194 -27.79 -6.91 0.84
C GLN A 194 -28.07 -8.41 0.77
N GLY A 195 -27.76 -9.08 -0.34
CA GLY A 195 -27.96 -10.53 -0.51
C GLY A 195 -29.41 -10.98 -0.63
N ILE A 196 -30.36 -10.05 -0.82
CA ILE A 196 -31.80 -10.35 -0.88
C ILE A 196 -32.18 -10.90 -2.26
N ILE A 197 -31.52 -10.43 -3.32
CA ILE A 197 -31.72 -10.94 -4.68
C ILE A 197 -30.39 -11.34 -5.31
N ALA A 198 -30.42 -12.41 -6.11
CA ALA A 198 -29.23 -12.88 -6.82
C ALA A 198 -28.84 -11.93 -7.94
N ARG A 199 -27.53 -11.72 -8.13
CA ARG A 199 -27.00 -10.98 -9.27
C ARG A 199 -27.21 -11.79 -10.54
N GLN A 200 -28.16 -11.39 -11.39
CA GLN A 200 -28.33 -12.02 -12.70
C GLN A 200 -27.04 -11.84 -13.51
N LYS A 201 -26.36 -12.95 -13.83
CA LYS A 201 -25.29 -12.96 -14.83
C LYS A 201 -25.94 -12.65 -16.17
N ASN A 202 -25.51 -11.57 -16.82
CA ASN A 202 -25.90 -11.30 -18.19
C ASN A 202 -25.38 -12.44 -19.07
N VAL A 203 -26.26 -13.36 -19.44
CA VAL A 203 -26.04 -14.29 -20.54
C VAL A 203 -26.02 -13.44 -21.79
N LYS A 204 -24.83 -13.30 -22.41
CA LYS A 204 -24.72 -12.70 -23.74
C LYS A 204 -25.59 -13.52 -24.68
N ARG A 205 -26.68 -12.93 -25.17
CA ARG A 205 -27.39 -13.44 -26.35
C ARG A 205 -26.37 -13.39 -27.50
N THR A 206 -25.94 -14.56 -27.93
CA THR A 206 -25.25 -14.79 -29.20
C THR A 206 -26.27 -14.71 -30.33
#